data_AF-A0A7C7XD99-F1
#
_entry.id   AF-A0A7C7XD99-F1
#
_cell.length_a   1.000
_cell.length_b   1.000
_cell.length_c   1.000
_cell.angle_alpha   90.00
_cell.angle_beta   90.00
_cell.angle_gamma   90.00
#
_symmetry.space_group_name_H-M   'P 1'
#
loop_
_entity.id
_entity.type
_entity.pdbx_description
1 polymer ?
#
loop_
_entity_poly.entity_id
_entity_poly.type
_entity_poly.pdbx_seq_one_letter_code
_entity_poly.pdbx_strand_id
1 'polypeptide(L)'
;TVTQNAQTFTAAIRTQVFTFLRAWSFGADEAALEVIDSSRDGSETRWTPERLATARDAFRVEHRNLRLDPEARNIRHTHVHASDDGTTWRIEQMLIDLEGLNDWVAELEVGLDASREAGQSVMTLVRLESLVP
;
A
#
# COMPACT_ATOMS: atom_id res chain seq x y z
N THR A 1 -5.37 -4.93 22.04
CA THR A 1 -4.89 -3.81 21.20
C THR A 1 -5.09 -4.16 19.74
N VAL A 2 -5.13 -3.18 18.83
CA VAL A 2 -5.46 -3.41 17.41
C VAL A 2 -4.53 -4.42 16.72
N THR A 3 -3.28 -4.55 17.20
CA THR A 3 -2.26 -5.46 16.66
C THR A 3 -2.22 -6.87 17.27
N GLN A 4 -3.06 -7.18 18.27
CA GLN A 4 -3.04 -8.50 18.93
C GLN A 4 -3.65 -9.62 18.09
N ASN A 5 -4.69 -9.33 17.30
CA ASN A 5 -5.28 -10.30 16.39
C ASN A 5 -4.72 -10.06 14.99
N ALA A 6 -3.75 -10.88 14.59
CA ALA A 6 -3.07 -10.72 13.31
C ALA A 6 -4.02 -10.77 12.11
N GLN A 7 -5.08 -11.58 12.16
CA GLN A 7 -6.07 -11.69 11.09
C GLN A 7 -6.90 -10.40 10.97
N THR A 8 -7.44 -9.91 12.09
CA THR A 8 -8.21 -8.66 12.12
C THR A 8 -7.34 -7.47 11.71
N PHE A 9 -6.09 -7.42 12.18
CA PHE A 9 -5.17 -6.35 11.84
C PHE A 9 -4.79 -6.38 10.36
N THR A 10 -4.54 -7.56 9.80
CA THR A 10 -4.33 -7.73 8.35
C THR A 10 -5.53 -7.26 7.54
N ALA A 11 -6.75 -7.55 7.99
CA ALA A 11 -7.97 -7.07 7.32
C ALA A 11 -8.10 -5.54 7.35
N ALA A 12 -7.72 -4.89 8.46
CA ALA A 12 -7.69 -3.44 8.59
C ALA A 12 -6.65 -2.81 7.65
N ILE A 13 -5.41 -3.36 7.65
CA ILE A 13 -4.34 -2.94 6.75
C ILE A 13 -4.80 -2.99 5.30
N ARG A 14 -5.35 -4.13 4.87
CA ARG A 14 -5.82 -4.31 3.49
C ARG A 14 -6.93 -3.34 3.13
N THR A 15 -7.82 -3.05 4.06
CA THR A 15 -8.87 -2.03 3.85
C THR A 15 -8.26 -0.67 3.55
N GLN A 16 -7.26 -0.24 4.35
CA GLN A 16 -6.55 1.02 4.15
C GLN A 16 -5.74 1.05 2.85
N VAL A 17 -5.01 -0.03 2.53
CA VAL A 17 -4.27 -0.18 1.27
C VAL A 17 -5.19 -0.02 0.06
N PHE A 18 -6.36 -0.65 0.04
CA PHE A 18 -7.28 -0.50 -1.08
C PHE A 18 -7.99 0.86 -1.12
N THR A 19 -8.16 1.55 0.00
CA THR A 19 -8.62 2.94 0.01
C THR A 19 -7.57 3.85 -0.66
N PHE A 20 -6.29 3.65 -0.33
CA PHE A 20 -5.17 4.33 -0.97
C PHE A 20 -5.12 4.04 -2.49
N LEU A 21 -5.07 2.76 -2.87
CA LEU A 21 -4.98 2.36 -4.28
C LEU A 21 -6.16 2.88 -5.11
N ARG A 22 -7.35 2.95 -4.52
CA ARG A 22 -8.51 3.58 -5.17
C ARG A 22 -8.25 5.06 -5.43
N ALA A 23 -7.90 5.84 -4.42
CA ALA A 23 -7.62 7.28 -4.57
C ALA A 23 -6.52 7.54 -5.61
N TRP A 24 -5.40 6.82 -5.51
CA TRP A 24 -4.30 6.88 -6.46
C TRP A 24 -4.76 6.56 -7.90
N SER A 25 -5.50 5.47 -8.10
CA SER A 25 -5.97 5.06 -9.44
C SER A 25 -6.90 6.09 -10.10
N PHE A 26 -7.61 6.89 -9.30
CA PHE A 26 -8.51 7.95 -9.77
C PHE A 26 -7.83 9.32 -9.94
N GLY A 27 -6.55 9.47 -9.58
CA GLY A 27 -5.88 10.77 -9.66
C GLY A 27 -6.07 11.67 -8.43
N ALA A 28 -6.62 11.16 -7.34
CA ALA A 28 -6.79 11.91 -6.10
C ALA A 28 -5.54 11.75 -5.22
N ASP A 29 -4.41 12.30 -5.68
CA ASP A 29 -3.08 12.01 -5.12
C ASP A 29 -2.90 12.55 -3.69
N GLU A 30 -3.43 13.72 -3.38
CA GLU A 30 -3.43 14.27 -2.01
C GLU A 30 -4.25 13.39 -1.06
N ALA A 31 -5.46 13.01 -1.47
CA ALA A 31 -6.32 12.13 -0.68
C ALA A 31 -5.70 10.73 -0.51
N ALA A 32 -4.93 10.26 -1.50
CA ALA A 32 -4.20 9.02 -1.39
C ALA A 32 -3.12 9.10 -0.30
N LEU A 33 -2.34 10.18 -0.25
CA LEU A 33 -1.31 10.40 0.77
C LEU A 33 -1.88 10.58 2.18
N GLU A 34 -3.08 11.14 2.32
CA GLU A 34 -3.77 11.24 3.61
C GLU A 34 -4.14 9.86 4.19
N VAL A 35 -4.36 8.85 3.34
CA VAL A 35 -4.71 7.49 3.78
C VAL A 35 -3.52 6.76 4.38
N ILE A 36 -2.32 6.97 3.84
CA ILE A 36 -1.09 6.26 4.20
C ILE A 36 -0.12 7.29 4.79
N ASP A 37 -0.14 7.40 6.12
CA ASP A 37 0.67 8.35 6.89
C ASP A 37 2.10 8.48 6.34
N SER A 38 2.33 9.57 5.61
CA SER A 38 3.61 9.93 5.01
C SER A 38 4.50 10.71 6.00
N SER A 39 4.11 10.75 7.28
CA SER A 39 4.71 11.57 8.33
C SER A 39 5.47 10.77 9.38
N ARG A 40 6.41 9.91 8.97
CA ARG A 40 7.53 9.55 9.85
C ARG A 40 8.87 9.87 9.20
N ASP A 41 9.40 10.99 9.71
CA ASP A 41 10.79 11.40 9.85
C ASP A 41 11.75 11.28 8.65
N GLY A 42 12.24 12.44 8.20
CA GLY A 42 13.61 12.65 7.72
C GLY A 42 14.10 11.91 6.47
N SER A 43 13.34 10.99 5.88
CA SER A 43 13.77 10.28 4.67
C SER A 43 13.66 11.19 3.46
N GLU A 44 14.76 11.31 2.70
CA GLU A 44 14.83 11.94 1.37
C GLU A 44 13.88 11.29 0.34
N THR A 45 13.14 10.25 0.72
CA THR A 45 12.26 9.44 -0.15
C THR A 45 10.77 9.60 0.17
N ARG A 46 10.33 10.72 0.76
CA ARG A 46 8.89 10.99 0.97
C ARG A 46 8.12 10.94 -0.36
N TRP A 47 6.99 10.25 -0.37
CA TRP A 47 6.05 10.27 -1.50
C TRP A 47 5.35 11.63 -1.58
N THR A 48 5.32 12.22 -2.78
CA THR A 48 4.59 13.45 -3.08
C THR A 48 3.48 13.17 -4.09
N PRO A 49 2.48 14.06 -4.23
CA PRO A 49 1.44 13.90 -5.24
C PRO A 49 2.01 13.71 -6.66
N GLU A 50 3.08 14.46 -7.00
CA GLU A 50 3.72 14.37 -8.32
C GLU A 50 4.39 13.02 -8.56
N ARG A 51 4.99 12.44 -7.50
CA ARG A 51 5.61 11.11 -7.58
C ARG A 51 4.56 10.01 -7.72
N LEU A 52 3.42 10.13 -7.02
CA LEU A 52 2.27 9.24 -7.19
C LEU A 52 1.69 9.33 -8.61
N ALA A 53 1.55 10.55 -9.14
CA ALA A 53 1.10 10.78 -10.50
C ALA A 53 2.06 10.15 -11.53
N THR A 54 3.36 10.33 -11.35
CA THR A 54 4.39 9.72 -12.21
C THR A 54 4.29 8.19 -12.20
N ALA A 55 4.16 7.58 -11.02
CA ALA A 55 3.99 6.13 -10.90
C ALA A 55 2.69 5.65 -11.57
N ARG A 56 1.59 6.40 -11.44
CA ARG A 56 0.33 6.09 -12.13
C ARG A 56 0.48 6.13 -13.64
N ASP A 57 1.14 7.16 -14.16
CA ASP A 57 1.32 7.31 -15.60
C ASP A 57 2.20 6.18 -16.14
N ALA A 58 3.29 5.81 -15.44
CA ALA A 58 4.11 4.65 -15.77
C ALA A 58 3.30 3.34 -15.77
N PHE A 59 2.49 3.10 -14.73
CA PHE A 59 1.61 1.94 -14.66
C PHE A 59 0.66 1.87 -15.88
N ARG A 60 0.00 2.99 -16.20
CA ARG A 60 -1.03 3.03 -17.25
C ARG A 60 -0.51 2.76 -18.67
N VAL A 61 0.78 3.01 -18.94
CA VAL A 61 1.38 2.77 -20.26
C VAL A 61 1.17 1.31 -20.70
N GLU A 62 1.43 0.36 -19.81
CA GLU A 62 1.39 -1.07 -20.13
C GLU A 62 0.14 -1.78 -19.55
N HIS A 63 -0.44 -1.25 -18.47
CA HIS A 63 -1.46 -1.94 -17.69
C HIS A 63 -2.89 -1.41 -17.91
N ARG A 64 -3.03 -0.27 -18.59
CA ARG A 64 -4.27 0.52 -18.77
C ARG A 64 -4.92 1.00 -17.48
N ASN A 65 -5.48 0.12 -16.66
CA ASN A 65 -6.18 0.46 -15.42
C ASN A 65 -6.02 -0.62 -14.35
N LEU A 66 -6.02 -0.16 -13.09
CA LEU A 66 -6.00 -1.02 -11.92
C LEU A 66 -7.38 -1.65 -11.71
N ARG A 67 -7.42 -2.96 -11.45
CA ARG A 67 -8.63 -3.65 -11.00
C ARG A 67 -8.81 -3.49 -9.49
N LEU A 68 -10.05 -3.27 -9.08
CA LEU A 68 -10.44 -3.11 -7.66
C LEU A 68 -11.59 -4.05 -7.28
N ASP A 69 -11.91 -5.00 -8.15
CA ASP A 69 -12.97 -6.00 -7.96
C ASP A 69 -12.54 -7.13 -6.98
N PRO A 70 -13.40 -8.10 -6.64
CA PRO A 70 -13.09 -9.13 -5.66
C PRO A 70 -11.84 -9.97 -5.98
N GLU A 71 -11.51 -10.15 -7.25
CA GLU A 71 -10.31 -10.89 -7.68
C GLU A 71 -9.05 -10.09 -7.34
N ALA A 72 -9.00 -8.81 -7.71
CA ALA A 72 -7.89 -7.93 -7.36
C ALA A 72 -7.71 -7.79 -5.84
N ARG A 73 -8.82 -7.88 -5.10
CA ARG A 73 -8.87 -7.84 -3.64
C ARG A 73 -8.70 -9.22 -3.00
N ASN A 74 -8.26 -10.24 -3.72
CA ASN A 74 -8.02 -11.54 -3.12
C ASN A 74 -6.82 -11.49 -2.16
N ILE A 75 -6.90 -12.22 -1.04
CA ILE A 75 -5.84 -12.26 -0.02
C ILE A 75 -4.52 -12.82 -0.56
N ARG A 76 -4.56 -13.66 -1.61
CA ARG A 76 -3.34 -14.21 -2.24
C ARG A 76 -2.42 -13.16 -2.86
N HIS A 77 -2.95 -11.96 -3.12
CA HIS A 77 -2.19 -10.83 -3.66
C HIS A 77 -1.64 -9.91 -2.56
N THR A 78 -1.79 -10.29 -1.29
CA THR A 78 -1.22 -9.57 -0.16
C THR A 78 -0.23 -10.48 0.57
N HIS A 79 1.04 -10.09 0.62
CA HIS A 79 2.07 -10.75 1.42
C HIS A 79 2.40 -9.90 2.64
N VAL A 80 2.56 -10.56 3.79
CA VAL A 80 2.84 -9.92 5.08
C VAL A 80 4.11 -10.52 5.64
N HIS A 81 5.07 -9.66 5.94
CA HIS A 81 6.37 -10.04 6.50
C HIS A 81 6.55 -9.31 7.83
N ALA A 82 6.51 -10.04 8.93
CA ALA A 82 6.84 -9.48 10.24
C ALA A 82 8.36 -9.31 10.36
N SER A 83 8.81 -8.19 10.94
CA SER A 83 10.21 -8.00 11.29
C SER A 83 10.64 -8.90 12.45
N ASP A 84 11.92 -9.24 12.50
CA ASP A 84 12.50 -10.11 13.55
C ASP A 84 12.41 -9.48 14.95
N ASP A 85 12.47 -8.15 15.03
CA ASP A 85 12.33 -7.39 16.27
C ASP A 85 10.88 -7.21 16.73
N GLY A 86 9.90 -7.63 15.91
CA GLY A 86 8.47 -7.55 16.21
C GLY A 86 7.92 -6.13 16.32
N THR A 87 8.57 -5.14 15.70
CA THR A 87 8.17 -3.72 15.74
C THR A 87 7.41 -3.28 14.48
N THR A 88 7.67 -3.92 13.34
CA THR A 88 7.11 -3.53 12.03
C THR A 88 6.61 -4.73 11.24
N TRP A 89 5.61 -4.49 10.39
CA TRP A 89 5.24 -5.41 9.32
C TRP A 89 5.48 -4.76 7.97
N ARG A 90 6.11 -5.47 7.05
CA ARG A 90 6.21 -5.11 5.63
C ARG A 90 5.09 -5.80 4.87
N ILE A 91 4.33 -5.02 4.12
CA ILE A 91 3.17 -5.46 3.35
C ILE A 91 3.52 -5.29 1.87
N GLU A 92 3.40 -6.35 1.09
CA GLU A 92 3.45 -6.29 -0.37
C GLU A 92 2.04 -6.55 -0.90
N GLN A 93 1.45 -5.56 -1.55
CA GLN A 93 0.19 -5.70 -2.27
C GLN A 93 0.48 -5.72 -3.77
N MET A 94 0.26 -6.86 -4.41
CA MET A 94 0.33 -6.97 -5.87
C MET A 94 -0.84 -6.24 -6.51
N LEU A 95 -0.57 -5.42 -7.52
CA LEU A 95 -1.58 -4.72 -8.30
C LEU A 95 -2.06 -5.64 -9.41
N ILE A 96 -3.37 -5.85 -9.49
CA ILE A 96 -3.98 -6.66 -10.54
C ILE A 96 -4.55 -5.73 -11.61
N ASP A 97 -4.10 -5.88 -12.84
CA ASP A 97 -4.50 -5.06 -13.97
C ASP A 97 -5.42 -5.81 -14.95
N LEU A 98 -5.89 -5.10 -15.98
CA LEU A 98 -6.80 -5.65 -16.99
C LEU A 98 -6.09 -6.47 -18.08
N GLU A 99 -4.80 -6.26 -18.29
CA GLU A 99 -3.98 -7.02 -19.25
C GLU A 99 -3.47 -8.35 -18.65
N GLY A 100 -3.48 -8.45 -17.32
CA GLY A 100 -3.06 -9.64 -16.58
C GLY A 100 -1.54 -9.75 -16.41
N LEU A 101 -0.80 -8.64 -16.58
CA LEU A 101 0.65 -8.60 -16.35
C LEU A 101 0.95 -8.83 -14.86
N ASN A 102 0.23 -8.13 -13.98
CA ASN A 102 0.22 -8.27 -12.53
C ASN A 102 1.62 -8.24 -11.89
N ASP A 103 2.52 -7.42 -12.45
CA ASP A 103 3.93 -7.30 -12.04
C ASP A 103 4.20 -6.05 -11.20
N TRP A 104 3.21 -5.20 -10.97
CA TRP A 104 3.33 -4.04 -10.07
C TRP A 104 3.06 -4.39 -8.61
N VAL A 105 3.77 -3.70 -7.71
CA VAL A 105 3.60 -3.86 -6.26
C VAL A 105 3.46 -2.51 -5.56
N ALA A 106 2.58 -2.43 -4.58
CA ALA A 106 2.61 -1.43 -3.53
C ALA A 106 3.24 -2.05 -2.27
N GLU A 107 4.40 -1.57 -1.87
CA GLU A 107 5.06 -1.98 -0.63
C GLU A 107 4.85 -0.94 0.46
N LEU A 108 4.40 -1.39 1.63
CA LEU A 108 4.14 -0.52 2.77
C LEU A 108 4.81 -1.08 4.02
N GLU A 109 5.29 -0.17 4.87
CA GLU A 109 5.75 -0.49 6.21
C GLU A 109 4.67 -0.10 7.21
N VAL A 110 4.36 -0.99 8.16
CA VAL A 110 3.35 -0.78 9.20
C VAL A 110 4.03 -0.79 10.56
N GLY A 111 4.00 0.33 11.28
CA GLY A 111 4.54 0.44 12.63
C GLY A 111 3.58 -0.11 13.67
N LEU A 112 3.94 -1.19 14.38
CA LEU A 112 3.03 -1.86 15.30
C LEU A 112 2.76 -1.05 16.57
N ASP A 113 3.76 -0.37 17.12
CA ASP A 113 3.58 0.47 18.30
C ASP A 113 2.78 1.73 18.00
N ALA A 114 3.11 2.43 16.90
CA ALA A 114 2.28 3.54 16.43
C ALA A 114 0.83 3.11 16.16
N SER A 115 0.62 1.92 15.60
CA SER A 115 -0.72 1.40 15.38
C SER A 115 -1.46 1.12 16.69
N ARG A 116 -0.77 0.64 17.73
CA ARG A 116 -1.35 0.46 19.08
C ARG A 116 -1.74 1.80 19.69
N GLU A 117 -0.87 2.80 19.60
CA GLU A 117 -1.08 4.15 20.13
C GLU A 117 -2.23 4.88 19.42
N ALA A 118 -2.28 4.80 18.09
CA ALA A 118 -3.32 5.43 17.28
C ALA A 118 -4.66 4.66 17.27
N GLY A 119 -4.67 3.39 17.69
CA GLY A 119 -5.86 2.53 17.67
C GLY A 119 -6.27 2.04 16.27
N GLN A 120 -5.48 2.32 15.25
CA GLN A 120 -5.68 1.96 13.84
C GLN A 120 -4.34 1.68 13.17
N SER A 121 -4.32 1.08 11.99
CA SER A 121 -3.07 0.84 11.27
C SER A 121 -2.41 2.15 10.84
N VAL A 122 -1.15 2.31 11.22
CA VAL A 122 -0.27 3.41 10.81
C VAL A 122 0.76 2.83 9.85
N MET A 123 0.76 3.33 8.62
CA MET A 123 1.57 2.76 7.54
C MET A 123 2.15 3.83 6.62
N THR A 124 3.33 3.56 6.09
CA THR A 124 4.05 4.44 5.16
C THR A 124 4.32 3.67 3.86
N LEU A 125 4.09 4.31 2.72
CA LEU A 125 4.42 3.73 1.41
C LEU A 125 5.92 3.77 1.16
N VAL A 126 6.49 2.61 0.88
CA VAL A 126 7.91 2.41 0.59
C VAL A 126 8.13 2.44 -0.92
N ARG A 127 7.32 1.68 -1.65
CA ARG A 127 7.48 1.45 -3.10
C ARG A 127 6.13 1.35 -3.80
N LEU A 128 6.07 1.85 -5.03
CA LEU A 128 4.95 1.68 -5.95
C LEU A 128 5.48 1.67 -7.38
N GLU A 129 5.87 0.50 -7.87
CA GLU A 129 6.55 0.33 -9.16
C GLU A 129 6.41 -1.10 -9.70
N SER A 130 6.91 -1.32 -10.92
CA SER A 130 7.02 -2.65 -11.53
C SER A 130 8.10 -3.49 -10.85
N LEU A 131 7.85 -4.79 -10.68
CA LEU A 131 8.85 -5.77 -10.25
C LEU A 131 9.74 -6.26 -11.40
N VAL A 132 9.39 -5.95 -12.65
CA VAL A 132 10.23 -6.24 -13.80
C VAL A 132 11.07 -5.01 -14.18
N PRO A 133 12.36 -5.18 -14.54
CA PRO A 133 13.25 -4.09 -14.92
C PRO A 133 12.92 -3.41 -16.24
#